data_AF-A0A4V2HDG8-F1
#
_entry.id   AF-A0A4V2HDG8-F1
#
_cell.length_a   1.000
_cell.length_b   1.000
_cell.length_c   1.000
_cell.angle_alpha   90.00
_cell.angle_beta   90.00
_cell.angle_gamma   90.00
#
_symmetry.space_group_name_H-M   'P 1'
#
loop_
_entity.id
_entity.type
_entity.pdbx_description
1 polymer ?
#
loop_
_entity_poly.entity_id
_entity_poly.type
_entity_poly.pdbx_seq_one_letter_code
_entity_poly.pdbx_strand_id
1 'polypeptide(L)'
;MGSLTAIGADIHRLVGEANHHAAKATEIAIKVGALLTEAKGSVDHGQWEAWLTTHTPLAPRTARAYMRLSAQAQQLNGPERQRVADLPVREAIKAMSTSPESPPRSPSVHDCRRSSRERMLDRYNTAMSKLRKPLARRIESGLFKSGEIDTYRRQVQSLLDLLNDIESDARAAGNGGFIGEVTDAAA
;
A
#
# COMPACT_ATOMS: atom_id res chain seq x y z
N MET A 1 -54.15 -2.65 -12.08
CA MET A 1 -53.01 -1.83 -11.60
C MET A 1 -52.46 -2.24 -10.22
N GLY A 2 -53.14 -3.04 -9.38
CA GLY A 2 -52.65 -3.38 -8.02
C GLY A 2 -51.55 -4.44 -7.90
N SER A 3 -51.23 -5.18 -8.97
CA SER A 3 -50.23 -6.27 -8.91
C SER A 3 -48.79 -5.75 -8.84
N LEU A 4 -48.44 -4.72 -9.64
CA LEU A 4 -47.08 -4.15 -9.63
C LEU A 4 -46.77 -3.40 -8.33
N THR A 5 -47.76 -2.75 -7.72
CA THR A 5 -47.61 -2.07 -6.43
C THR A 5 -47.40 -3.06 -5.28
N ALA A 6 -48.08 -4.22 -5.32
CA ALA A 6 -47.89 -5.28 -4.34
C ALA A 6 -46.49 -5.91 -4.45
N ILE A 7 -46.05 -6.22 -5.69
CA ILE A 7 -44.69 -6.72 -5.94
C ILE A 7 -43.63 -5.71 -5.48
N GLY A 8 -43.84 -4.41 -5.75
CA GLY A 8 -42.92 -3.37 -5.30
C GLY A 8 -42.81 -3.28 -3.77
N ALA A 9 -43.92 -3.44 -3.05
CA ALA A 9 -43.93 -3.46 -1.59
C ALA A 9 -43.17 -4.68 -1.02
N ASP A 10 -43.33 -5.86 -1.63
CA ASP A 10 -42.58 -7.06 -1.24
C ASP A 10 -41.09 -6.93 -1.50
N ILE A 11 -40.69 -6.35 -2.64
CA ILE A 11 -39.28 -6.07 -2.94
C ILE A 11 -38.69 -5.13 -1.88
N HIS A 12 -39.39 -4.04 -1.54
CA HIS A 12 -38.90 -3.12 -0.50
C HIS A 12 -38.73 -3.80 0.85
N ARG A 13 -39.69 -4.64 1.26
CA ARG A 13 -39.59 -5.40 2.50
C ARG A 13 -38.38 -6.34 2.50
N LEU A 14 -38.21 -7.14 1.44
CA LEU A 14 -37.11 -8.09 1.32
C LEU A 14 -35.74 -7.39 1.26
N VAL A 15 -35.64 -6.26 0.57
CA VAL A 15 -34.42 -5.43 0.55
C VAL A 15 -34.14 -4.87 1.94
N GLY A 16 -35.16 -4.43 2.68
CA GLY A 16 -35.03 -3.97 4.06
C GLY A 16 -34.52 -5.06 5.00
N GLU A 17 -35.07 -6.28 4.90
CA GLU A 17 -34.62 -7.45 5.66
C GLU A 17 -33.16 -7.81 5.35
N ALA A 18 -32.79 -7.84 4.06
CA ALA A 18 -31.42 -8.10 3.63
C ALA A 18 -30.42 -7.08 4.20
N ASN A 19 -30.76 -5.79 4.15
CA ASN A 19 -29.93 -4.72 4.71
C ASN A 19 -29.79 -4.84 6.23
N HIS A 20 -30.89 -5.16 6.93
CA HIS A 20 -30.86 -5.37 8.37
C HIS A 20 -29.93 -6.52 8.78
N HIS A 21 -30.00 -7.66 8.09
CA HIS A 21 -29.10 -8.78 8.33
C HIS A 21 -27.64 -8.43 8.03
N ALA A 22 -27.40 -7.66 6.98
CA ALA A 22 -26.05 -7.23 6.63
C ALA A 22 -25.45 -6.28 7.68
N ALA A 23 -26.24 -5.33 8.19
CA ALA A 23 -25.83 -4.45 9.30
C ALA A 23 -25.52 -5.24 10.57
N LYS A 24 -26.39 -6.20 10.92
CA LYS A 24 -26.17 -7.12 12.05
C LYS A 24 -24.87 -7.90 11.90
N ALA A 25 -24.55 -8.36 10.69
CA ALA A 25 -23.30 -9.06 10.41
C ALA A 25 -22.08 -8.15 10.62
N THR A 26 -22.18 -6.87 10.24
CA THR A 26 -21.11 -5.87 10.47
C THR A 26 -20.89 -5.59 11.95
N GLU A 27 -21.95 -5.46 12.75
CA GLU A 27 -21.85 -5.32 14.20
C GLU A 27 -21.13 -6.53 14.84
N ILE A 28 -21.47 -7.75 14.41
CA ILE A 28 -20.83 -8.97 14.89
C ILE A 28 -19.34 -8.99 14.48
N ALA A 29 -19.03 -8.62 13.23
CA ALA A 29 -17.66 -8.55 12.75
C ALA A 29 -16.79 -7.57 13.55
N ILE A 30 -17.33 -6.42 13.95
CA ILE A 30 -16.66 -5.45 14.83
C ILE A 30 -16.36 -6.08 16.20
N LYS A 31 -17.35 -6.76 16.81
CA LYS A 31 -17.17 -7.44 18.10
C LYS A 31 -16.12 -8.55 18.03
N VAL A 32 -16.16 -9.37 16.98
CA VAL A 32 -15.16 -10.42 16.73
C VAL A 32 -13.76 -9.81 16.57
N GLY A 33 -13.64 -8.70 15.83
CA GLY A 33 -12.37 -8.00 15.67
C GLY A 33 -11.76 -7.51 16.99
N ALA A 34 -12.61 -7.03 17.92
CA ALA A 34 -12.17 -6.63 19.25
C ALA A 34 -11.65 -7.83 20.06
N LEU A 35 -12.39 -8.94 20.09
CA LEU A 35 -11.97 -10.18 20.76
C LEU A 35 -10.69 -10.77 20.16
N LEU A 36 -10.54 -10.72 18.84
CA LEU A 36 -9.31 -11.16 18.16
C LEU A 36 -8.11 -10.28 18.53
N THR A 37 -8.34 -8.98 18.76
CA THR A 37 -7.28 -8.06 19.18
C THR A 37 -6.83 -8.34 20.60
N GLU A 38 -7.78 -8.62 21.50
CA GLU A 38 -7.49 -9.05 22.87
C GLU A 38 -6.72 -10.38 22.89
N ALA A 39 -7.22 -11.39 22.18
CA ALA A 39 -6.57 -12.70 22.08
C ALA A 39 -5.16 -12.61 21.51
N LYS A 40 -4.93 -11.74 20.50
CA LYS A 40 -3.60 -11.53 19.91
C LYS A 40 -2.61 -10.96 20.92
N GLY A 41 -3.07 -10.21 21.91
CA GLY A 41 -2.22 -9.72 23.00
C GLY A 41 -1.72 -10.82 23.94
N SER A 42 -2.42 -11.96 24.01
CA SER A 42 -2.07 -13.09 24.88
C SER A 42 -1.28 -14.20 24.18
N VAL A 43 -1.12 -14.13 22.85
CA VAL A 43 -0.42 -15.16 22.06
C VAL A 43 0.98 -14.67 21.68
N ASP A 44 1.98 -15.52 21.89
CA ASP A 44 3.36 -15.23 21.54
C ASP A 44 3.55 -14.93 20.04
N HIS A 45 4.54 -14.09 19.75
CA HIS A 45 4.88 -13.72 18.39
C HIS A 45 5.22 -14.96 17.55
N GLY A 46 4.58 -15.09 16.38
CA GLY A 46 4.76 -16.23 15.47
C GLY A 46 3.76 -17.39 15.65
N GLN A 47 3.09 -17.50 16.80
CA GLN A 47 2.10 -18.56 17.06
C GLN A 47 0.65 -18.16 16.72
N TRP A 48 0.44 -16.89 16.38
CA TRP A 48 -0.89 -16.33 16.11
C TRP A 48 -1.69 -17.08 15.03
N GLU A 49 -1.06 -17.43 13.90
CA GLU A 49 -1.78 -18.06 12.79
C GLU A 49 -2.15 -19.52 13.09
N ALA A 50 -1.28 -20.23 13.81
CA ALA A 50 -1.54 -21.59 14.28
C ALA A 50 -2.69 -21.60 15.30
N TRP A 51 -2.66 -20.67 16.26
CA TRP A 51 -3.73 -20.49 17.24
C TRP A 51 -5.06 -20.17 16.55
N LEU A 52 -5.07 -19.22 15.62
CA LEU A 52 -6.29 -18.80 14.93
C LEU A 52 -6.95 -19.95 14.17
N THR A 53 -6.15 -20.74 13.45
CA THR A 53 -6.64 -21.87 12.65
C THR A 53 -7.16 -23.02 13.52
N THR A 54 -6.63 -23.15 14.74
CA THR A 54 -7.01 -24.21 15.69
C THR A 54 -8.26 -23.83 16.49
N HIS A 55 -8.39 -22.56 16.90
CA HIS A 55 -9.43 -22.12 17.83
C HIS A 55 -10.60 -21.39 17.17
N THR A 56 -10.48 -21.01 15.90
CA THR A 56 -11.53 -20.27 15.20
C THR A 56 -11.75 -20.80 13.78
N PRO A 57 -12.97 -20.72 13.24
CA PRO A 57 -13.25 -21.09 11.85
C PRO A 57 -12.80 -20.01 10.84
N LEU A 58 -12.02 -19.00 11.27
CA LEU A 58 -11.69 -17.84 10.46
C LEU A 58 -10.38 -18.03 9.71
N ALA A 59 -10.39 -17.71 8.41
CA ALA A 59 -9.15 -17.56 7.66
C ALA A 59 -8.31 -16.39 8.20
N PRO A 60 -6.97 -16.47 8.20
CA PRO A 60 -6.09 -15.39 8.68
C PRO A 60 -6.38 -14.03 8.07
N ARG A 61 -6.75 -14.01 6.78
CA ARG A 61 -7.07 -12.78 6.05
C ARG A 61 -8.37 -12.14 6.55
N THR A 62 -9.38 -12.92 6.90
CA THR A 62 -10.66 -12.45 7.44
C THR A 62 -10.50 -11.94 8.86
N ALA A 63 -9.76 -12.66 9.71
CA ALA A 63 -9.45 -12.22 11.07
C ALA A 63 -8.74 -10.85 11.07
N ARG A 64 -7.72 -10.68 10.23
CA ARG A 64 -7.05 -9.37 10.05
C ARG A 64 -8.01 -8.27 9.59
N ALA A 65 -8.95 -8.59 8.69
CA ALA A 65 -9.94 -7.62 8.21
C ALA A 65 -10.90 -7.19 9.34
N TYR A 66 -11.37 -8.14 10.17
CA TYR A 66 -12.24 -7.83 11.31
C TYR A 66 -11.54 -7.04 12.40
N MET A 67 -10.29 -7.38 12.72
CA MET A 67 -9.47 -6.60 13.65
C MET A 67 -9.33 -5.15 13.19
N ARG A 68 -9.00 -4.93 11.90
CA ARG A 68 -8.90 -3.59 11.31
C ARG A 68 -10.24 -2.84 11.36
N LEU A 69 -11.32 -3.52 10.99
CA LEU A 69 -12.69 -2.99 11.05
C LEU A 69 -13.02 -2.51 12.48
N SER A 70 -12.70 -3.30 13.50
CA SER A 70 -12.95 -2.95 14.89
C SER A 70 -12.12 -1.76 15.37
N ALA A 71 -10.83 -1.70 15.04
CA ALA A 71 -9.93 -0.63 15.45
C ALA A 71 -10.35 0.73 14.86
N GLN A 72 -10.69 0.74 13.57
CA GLN A 72 -11.15 1.96 12.90
C GLN A 72 -12.55 2.37 13.39
N ALA A 73 -13.47 1.43 13.65
CA ALA A 73 -14.78 1.76 14.22
C ALA A 73 -14.66 2.41 15.60
N GLN A 74 -13.68 2.03 16.42
CA GLN A 74 -13.40 2.67 17.71
C GLN A 74 -12.88 4.10 17.56
N GLN A 75 -12.13 4.40 16.48
CA GLN A 75 -11.59 5.74 16.19
C GLN A 75 -12.64 6.73 15.66
N LEU A 76 -13.76 6.24 15.12
CA LEU A 76 -14.85 7.07 14.60
C LEU A 76 -15.75 7.61 15.72
N ASN A 77 -16.29 8.81 15.51
CA ASN A 77 -17.28 9.43 16.39
C ASN A 77 -18.58 8.61 16.38
N GLY A 78 -19.38 8.69 17.46
CA GLY A 78 -20.65 7.96 17.62
C GLY A 78 -21.54 7.87 16.36
N PRO A 79 -21.88 8.98 15.67
CA PRO A 79 -22.72 8.94 14.48
C PRO A 79 -22.04 8.31 13.25
N GLU A 80 -20.71 8.47 13.10
CA GLU A 80 -19.96 7.88 11.98
C GLU A 80 -19.76 6.38 12.18
N ARG A 81 -19.57 5.96 13.43
CA ARG A 81 -19.53 4.55 13.82
C ARG A 81 -20.84 3.84 13.48
N GLN A 82 -21.98 4.47 13.76
CA GLN A 82 -23.29 3.90 13.41
C GLN A 82 -23.45 3.75 11.90
N ARG A 83 -23.05 4.76 11.11
CA ARG A 83 -23.09 4.68 9.64
C ARG A 83 -22.28 3.51 9.10
N VAL A 84 -21.12 3.21 9.68
CA VAL A 84 -20.31 2.05 9.26
C VAL A 84 -20.97 0.73 9.66
N ALA A 85 -21.64 0.68 10.81
CA ALA A 85 -22.39 -0.50 11.26
C ALA A 85 -23.62 -0.78 10.40
N ASP A 86 -24.25 0.26 9.85
CA ASP A 86 -25.42 0.15 8.98
C ASP A 86 -25.07 -0.33 7.54
N LEU A 87 -23.77 -0.35 7.18
CA LEU A 87 -23.31 -0.82 5.87
C LEU A 87 -23.11 -2.34 5.85
N PRO A 88 -23.35 -3.01 4.69
CA PRO A 88 -23.01 -4.40 4.54
C PRO A 88 -21.50 -4.60 4.66
N VAL A 89 -21.06 -5.68 5.32
CA VAL A 89 -19.66 -5.95 5.71
C VAL A 89 -18.64 -5.65 4.60
N ARG A 90 -18.93 -6.05 3.35
CA ARG A 90 -18.04 -5.80 2.20
C ARG A 90 -17.92 -4.31 1.87
N GLU A 91 -19.02 -3.57 1.88
CA GLU A 91 -19.01 -2.12 1.64
C GLU A 91 -18.44 -1.37 2.84
N ALA A 92 -18.65 -1.84 4.07
CA ALA A 92 -17.97 -1.30 5.25
C ALA A 92 -16.43 -1.43 5.11
N ILE A 93 -15.93 -2.63 4.78
CA ILE A 93 -14.50 -2.86 4.53
C ILE A 93 -13.98 -1.99 3.37
N LYS A 94 -14.78 -1.81 2.31
CA LYS A 94 -14.41 -1.00 1.15
C LYS A 94 -14.37 0.49 1.49
N ALA A 95 -15.41 1.03 2.12
CA ALA A 95 -15.49 2.41 2.60
C ALA A 95 -14.29 2.74 3.49
N MET A 96 -13.82 1.78 4.28
CA MET A 96 -12.67 1.93 5.17
C MET A 96 -11.31 1.67 4.48
N SER A 97 -11.32 1.05 3.30
CA SER A 97 -10.12 0.84 2.46
C SER A 97 -9.84 2.04 1.56
N THR A 98 -10.88 2.74 1.11
CA THR A 98 -10.78 4.09 0.53
C THR A 98 -10.63 5.12 1.65
N SER A 99 -9.51 5.08 2.37
CA SER A 99 -9.09 6.27 3.10
C SER A 99 -8.85 7.39 2.07
N PRO A 100 -9.45 8.58 2.20
CA PRO A 100 -8.98 9.74 1.45
C PRO A 100 -7.54 10.00 1.90
N GLU A 101 -6.66 10.29 0.95
CA GLU A 101 -5.25 10.60 1.17
C GLU A 101 -4.47 9.49 1.92
N SER A 102 -3.90 8.53 1.17
CA SER A 102 -2.63 8.00 1.65
C SER A 102 -1.64 9.15 1.52
N PRO A 103 -1.11 9.75 2.61
CA PRO A 103 -0.05 10.73 2.48
C PRO A 103 1.06 10.08 1.63
N PRO A 104 1.73 10.85 0.74
CA PRO A 104 2.84 10.31 -0.04
C PRO A 104 3.76 9.58 0.93
N ARG A 105 4.00 8.28 0.69
CA ARG A 105 4.86 7.45 1.56
C ARG A 105 6.11 8.28 1.83
N SER A 106 6.26 8.75 3.05
CA SER A 106 7.48 9.44 3.44
C SER A 106 8.61 8.46 3.14
N PRO A 107 9.69 8.89 2.47
CA PRO A 107 10.87 8.06 2.28
C PRO A 107 11.19 7.40 3.62
N SER A 108 11.32 6.07 3.63
CA SER A 108 11.52 5.35 4.89
C SER A 108 12.76 5.92 5.58
N VAL A 109 12.77 5.98 6.91
CA VAL A 109 13.87 6.52 7.72
C VAL A 109 15.26 5.93 7.36
N HIS A 110 15.31 4.81 6.64
CA HIS A 110 16.51 4.27 6.00
C HIS A 110 17.17 5.17 4.94
N ASP A 111 16.50 6.21 4.42
CA ASP A 111 17.05 7.11 3.40
C ASP A 111 18.07 8.12 3.96
N CYS A 112 18.13 8.32 5.29
CA CYS A 112 19.10 9.25 5.91
C CYS A 112 20.50 8.64 6.16
N ARG A 113 20.66 7.32 5.99
CA ARG A 113 21.97 6.64 6.10
C ARG A 113 22.61 6.32 4.76
N ARG A 114 21.91 6.56 3.64
CA ARG A 114 22.46 6.27 2.31
C ARG A 114 23.50 7.32 1.95
N SER A 115 24.76 6.90 1.77
CA SER A 115 25.83 7.80 1.32
C SER A 115 25.46 8.40 -0.04
N SER A 116 25.88 9.65 -0.33
CA SER A 116 25.67 10.27 -1.65
C SER A 116 26.09 9.34 -2.80
N ARG A 117 27.17 8.56 -2.58
CA ARG A 117 27.64 7.53 -3.50
C ARG A 117 26.61 6.43 -3.75
N GLU A 118 26.01 5.88 -2.71
CA GLU A 118 25.02 4.82 -2.83
C GLU A 118 23.76 5.33 -3.55
N ARG A 119 23.36 6.58 -3.31
CA ARG A 119 22.27 7.23 -4.08
C ARG A 119 22.58 7.33 -5.58
N MET A 120 23.81 7.69 -5.93
CA MET A 120 24.25 7.75 -7.34
C MET A 120 24.26 6.36 -7.99
N LEU A 121 24.72 5.33 -7.27
CA LEU A 121 24.71 3.94 -7.74
C LEU A 121 23.28 3.43 -7.99
N ASP A 122 22.33 3.77 -7.12
CA ASP A 122 20.93 3.38 -7.29
C ASP A 122 20.27 4.07 -8.49
N ARG A 123 20.55 5.36 -8.69
CA ARG A 123 20.10 6.11 -9.88
C ARG A 123 20.63 5.44 -11.15
N TYR A 124 21.93 5.12 -11.18
CA TYR A 124 22.56 4.43 -12.29
C TYR A 124 21.93 3.05 -12.56
N ASN A 125 21.86 2.19 -11.55
CA ASN A 125 21.31 0.84 -11.68
C ASN A 125 19.84 0.88 -12.14
N THR A 126 19.06 1.84 -11.62
CA THR A 126 17.66 2.02 -12.01
C THR A 126 17.54 2.47 -13.45
N ALA A 127 18.28 3.50 -13.88
CA ALA A 127 18.26 3.99 -15.25
C ALA A 127 18.75 2.93 -16.25
N MET A 128 19.86 2.23 -15.94
CA MET A 128 20.41 1.16 -16.78
C MET A 128 19.49 -0.05 -16.86
N SER A 129 18.79 -0.43 -15.78
CA SER A 129 17.83 -1.54 -15.84
C SER A 129 16.68 -1.29 -16.82
N LYS A 130 16.25 -0.02 -16.91
CA LYS A 130 15.18 0.47 -17.80
C LYS A 130 15.65 0.64 -19.25
N LEU A 131 16.95 0.79 -19.50
CA LEU A 131 17.52 0.88 -20.83
C LEU A 131 17.94 -0.50 -21.35
N ARG A 132 18.78 -1.22 -20.60
CA ARG A 132 19.48 -2.44 -21.05
C ARG A 132 18.53 -3.55 -21.51
N LYS A 133 17.59 -3.94 -20.64
CA LYS A 133 16.69 -5.08 -20.92
C LYS A 133 15.73 -4.81 -22.10
N PRO A 134 14.98 -3.69 -22.14
CA PRO A 134 14.05 -3.46 -23.24
C PRO A 134 14.76 -3.11 -24.54
N LEU A 135 15.86 -2.36 -24.52
CA LEU A 135 16.60 -2.03 -25.73
C LEU A 135 17.23 -3.27 -26.37
N ALA A 136 17.85 -4.16 -25.58
CA ALA A 136 18.41 -5.43 -26.09
C ALA A 136 17.34 -6.28 -26.80
N ARG A 137 16.16 -6.45 -26.16
CA ARG A 137 15.03 -7.15 -26.77
C ARG A 137 14.56 -6.50 -28.07
N ARG A 138 14.59 -5.18 -28.16
CA ARG A 138 14.20 -4.46 -29.39
C ARG A 138 15.21 -4.65 -30.51
N ILE A 139 16.50 -4.57 -30.19
CA ILE A 139 17.60 -4.84 -31.13
C ILE A 139 17.48 -6.26 -31.67
N GLU A 140 17.27 -7.25 -30.80
CA GLU A 140 17.04 -8.64 -31.19
C GLU A 140 15.81 -8.82 -32.09
N SER A 141 14.75 -8.05 -31.84
CA SER A 141 13.51 -8.12 -32.64
C SER A 141 13.58 -7.36 -33.98
N GLY A 142 14.59 -6.50 -34.20
CA GLY A 142 14.77 -5.73 -35.43
C GLY A 142 13.71 -4.65 -35.71
N LEU A 143 12.74 -4.44 -34.81
CA LEU A 143 11.62 -3.51 -35.00
C LEU A 143 11.64 -2.41 -33.93
N PHE A 144 11.77 -1.16 -34.40
CA PHE A 144 11.67 0.04 -33.57
C PHE A 144 10.44 0.85 -33.98
N LYS A 145 9.60 1.23 -33.00
CA LYS A 145 8.59 2.26 -33.24
C LYS A 145 9.22 3.64 -33.05
N SER A 146 8.79 4.62 -33.85
CA SER A 146 9.34 5.99 -33.82
C SER A 146 9.38 6.59 -32.40
N GLY A 147 8.28 6.49 -31.63
CA GLY A 147 8.23 7.02 -30.25
C GLY A 147 9.02 6.22 -29.19
N GLU A 148 9.44 4.99 -29.50
CA GLU A 148 10.30 4.20 -28.61
C GLU A 148 11.73 4.73 -28.62
N ILE A 149 12.21 5.21 -29.78
CA ILE A 149 13.55 5.79 -29.93
C ILE A 149 13.71 7.02 -29.05
N ASP A 150 12.70 7.89 -29.00
CA ASP A 150 12.71 9.08 -28.14
C ASP A 150 12.68 8.73 -26.65
N THR A 151 12.08 7.59 -26.31
CA THR A 151 12.09 7.08 -24.94
C THR A 151 13.48 6.60 -24.55
N TYR A 152 14.17 5.87 -25.42
CA TYR A 152 15.56 5.47 -25.19
C TYR A 152 16.51 6.68 -25.17
N ARG A 153 16.29 7.68 -26.04
CA ARG A 153 17.04 8.94 -26.04
C ARG A 153 16.93 9.65 -24.70
N ARG A 154 15.72 9.75 -24.12
CA ARG A 154 15.50 10.34 -22.78
C ARG A 154 16.17 9.53 -21.67
N GLN A 155 16.17 8.20 -21.76
CA GLN A 155 16.85 7.35 -20.79
C GLN A 155 18.37 7.51 -20.82
N VAL A 156 18.96 7.63 -22.02
CA VAL A 156 20.38 7.94 -22.19
C VAL A 156 20.69 9.34 -21.67
N GLN A 157 19.82 10.33 -21.96
CA GLN A 157 19.99 11.69 -21.44
C GLN A 157 20.03 11.72 -19.91
N SER A 158 19.15 10.97 -19.24
CA SER A 158 19.17 10.86 -17.78
C SER A 158 20.48 10.29 -17.22
N LEU A 159 21.20 9.45 -17.97
CA LEU A 159 22.53 8.95 -17.57
C LEU A 159 23.61 10.01 -17.79
N LEU A 160 23.52 10.77 -18.88
CA LEU A 160 24.41 11.91 -19.11
C LEU A 160 24.25 12.97 -18.03
N ASP A 161 23.01 13.25 -17.62
CA ASP A 161 22.73 14.20 -16.54
C ASP A 161 23.34 13.73 -15.21
N LEU A 162 23.29 12.43 -14.91
CA LEU A 162 23.96 11.86 -13.73
C LEU A 162 25.49 12.05 -13.78
N LEU A 163 26.11 11.93 -14.95
CA LEU A 163 27.55 12.17 -15.11
C LEU A 163 27.90 13.64 -14.91
N ASN A 164 27.06 14.55 -15.41
CA ASN A 164 27.21 15.98 -15.18
C ASN A 164 27.07 16.34 -13.69
N ASP A 165 26.13 15.69 -12.98
CA ASP A 165 25.99 15.83 -11.52
C ASP A 165 27.29 15.39 -10.81
N ILE A 166 27.84 14.23 -11.18
CA ILE A 166 29.11 13.71 -10.63
C ILE A 166 30.28 14.67 -10.89
N GLU A 167 30.36 15.22 -12.10
CA GLU A 167 31.41 16.19 -12.45
C GLU A 167 31.27 17.47 -11.63
N SER A 168 30.04 17.95 -11.44
CA SER A 168 29.75 19.12 -10.61
C SER A 168 30.14 18.89 -9.15
N ASP A 169 29.80 17.74 -8.58
CA ASP A 169 30.17 17.35 -7.21
C ASP A 169 31.69 17.26 -7.05
N ALA A 170 32.38 16.68 -8.04
CA ALA A 170 33.85 16.58 -8.04
C ALA A 170 34.53 17.95 -8.14
N ARG A 171 34.00 18.89 -8.94
CA ARG A 171 34.50 20.26 -9.01
C ARG A 171 34.26 21.03 -7.70
N ALA A 172 33.09 20.83 -7.08
CA ALA A 172 32.74 21.45 -5.81
C ALA A 172 33.64 20.98 -4.66
N ALA A 173 34.14 19.74 -4.72
CA ALA A 173 35.09 19.19 -3.74
C ALA A 173 36.52 19.79 -3.83
N GLY A 174 36.81 20.64 -4.82
CA GLY A 174 38.14 21.20 -5.05
C GLY A 174 39.09 20.18 -5.66
N ASN A 175 39.95 20.62 -6.58
CA ASN A 175 40.83 19.78 -7.39
C ASN A 175 41.90 19.08 -6.51
N GLY A 176 41.51 17.97 -5.86
CA GLY A 176 42.32 17.20 -4.91
C GLY A 176 41.53 16.82 -3.64
N GLY A 177 40.45 16.04 -3.75
CA GLY A 177 39.55 15.76 -2.63
C GLY A 177 39.03 14.32 -2.59
N PHE A 178 39.83 13.47 -1.97
CA PHE A 178 39.56 12.13 -1.44
C PHE A 178 38.08 11.72 -1.24
N ILE A 179 37.73 10.52 -1.70
CA ILE A 179 36.45 9.85 -1.45
C ILE A 179 36.47 9.26 -0.03
N GLY A 180 36.52 10.14 0.98
CA GLY A 180 36.68 9.80 2.39
C GLY A 180 35.37 9.83 3.16
N GLU A 181 35.11 8.70 3.80
CA GLU A 181 34.31 8.52 5.01
C GLU A 181 34.13 9.78 5.87
N VAL A 182 32.87 9.98 6.25
CA VAL A 182 32.50 10.64 7.50
C VAL A 182 33.23 9.93 8.63
N THR A 183 34.19 10.60 9.27
CA THR A 183 34.68 10.20 10.57
C THR A 183 33.50 10.22 11.54
N ASP A 184 33.14 9.04 12.02
CA ASP A 184 32.19 8.83 13.11
C ASP A 184 32.79 9.48 14.36
N ALA A 185 32.38 10.71 14.65
CA ALA A 185 32.61 11.36 15.92
C ALA A 185 31.62 10.79 16.94
N ALA A 186 31.96 9.62 17.48
CA ALA A 186 31.39 9.13 18.73
C ALA A 186 32.21 9.67 19.90
N ALA A 187 31.65 10.68 20.56
CA ALA A 187 31.92 11.02 21.96
C ALA A 187 30.95 10.25 22.85
#